data_AF-A0A202DMK2-F1
#
_entry.id   AF-A0A202DMK2-F1
#
_cell.length_a   1.000
_cell.length_b   1.000
_cell.length_c   1.000
_cell.angle_alpha   90.00
_cell.angle_beta   90.00
_cell.angle_gamma   90.00
#
_symmetry.space_group_name_H-M   'P 1'
#
loop_
_entity.id
_entity.type
_entity.pdbx_description
1 polymer ?
#
loop_
_entity_poly.entity_id
_entity_poly.type
_entity_poly.pdbx_seq_one_letter_code
_entity_poly.pdbx_strand_id
1 'polypeptide(L)'
;MELDKSLRPECIELDVAATTKQSILETIAEVAKRSPILENISQERILQALVARENVGSTGFEDGIAIPHCRMAGLNHFVAGLITTPKGVAFDAMDDRPTHFFFFVIGPDDRNAYVRLLSNISRVAGRADIRKKLSASTSSMGAYAILIDHSDSSKAVVQNVALCSFQIVVQCEDRFTDILQAVSALTDGVDVVETRGVGHYLHRLPIFSTFWTSEEKQFHRLILGVIPRDLVNELARGVNVAAGGLDDQPGVLLAVQDCLFCQGSLES
;
A
#
# COMPACT_ATOMS: atom_id res chain seq x y z
N MET A 1 -7.62 9.40 -0.13
CA MET A 1 -7.34 10.68 0.56
C MET A 1 -6.11 11.24 -0.09
N GLU A 2 -6.28 12.37 -0.75
CA GLU A 2 -5.29 12.99 -1.60
C GLU A 2 -4.48 13.98 -0.75
N LEU A 3 -3.17 14.11 -1.05
CA LEU A 3 -2.26 14.96 -0.29
C LEU A 3 -2.69 16.44 -0.38
N ASP A 4 -3.29 16.85 -1.50
CA ASP A 4 -3.87 18.17 -1.77
C ASP A 4 -4.82 18.67 -0.66
N LYS A 5 -5.64 17.79 -0.07
CA LYS A 5 -6.66 18.13 0.94
C LYS A 5 -6.08 18.31 2.33
N SER A 6 -4.88 17.77 2.55
CA SER A 6 -4.19 17.77 3.83
C SER A 6 -3.00 18.73 3.88
N LEU A 7 -2.34 18.97 2.74
CA LEU A 7 -1.19 19.86 2.65
C LEU A 7 -1.65 21.31 2.83
N ARG A 8 -1.00 22.03 3.74
CA ARG A 8 -1.35 23.41 4.06
C ARG A 8 -0.22 24.35 3.65
N PRO A 9 -0.48 25.37 2.80
CA PRO A 9 0.57 26.31 2.39
C PRO A 9 1.17 27.07 3.59
N GLU A 10 0.37 27.37 4.61
CA GLU A 10 0.81 27.98 5.86
C GLU A 10 1.68 27.08 6.74
N CYS A 11 1.70 25.78 6.45
CA CYS A 11 2.51 24.76 7.13
C CYS A 11 3.79 24.41 6.34
N ILE A 12 4.21 25.28 5.41
CA ILE A 12 5.45 25.12 4.66
C ILE A 12 6.44 26.20 5.07
N GLU A 13 7.60 25.77 5.55
CA GLU A 13 8.70 26.65 5.92
C GLU A 13 10.00 26.17 5.29
N LEU A 14 10.73 27.11 4.67
CA LEU A 14 11.98 26.81 3.98
C LEU A 14 13.15 27.37 4.78
N ASP A 15 14.32 26.77 4.58
CA ASP A 15 15.60 27.26 5.09
C ASP A 15 15.69 27.38 6.62
N VAL A 16 15.02 26.47 7.33
CA VAL A 16 15.01 26.41 8.79
C VAL A 16 16.39 26.04 9.34
N ALA A 17 16.83 26.79 10.36
CA ALA A 17 18.11 26.60 11.04
C ALA A 17 18.00 25.70 12.29
N ALA A 18 17.39 24.52 12.15
CA ALA A 18 17.39 23.50 13.18
C ALA A 18 18.68 22.66 13.10
N THR A 19 19.18 22.16 14.23
CA THR A 19 20.42 21.36 14.29
C THR A 19 20.26 20.04 15.06
N THR A 20 19.18 19.90 15.82
CA THR A 20 18.90 18.71 16.65
C THR A 20 17.51 18.15 16.36
N LYS A 21 17.34 16.85 16.61
CA LYS A 21 16.05 16.15 16.56
C LYS A 21 14.97 16.86 17.39
N GLN A 22 15.29 17.30 18.61
CA GLN A 22 14.36 18.04 19.45
C GLN A 22 13.96 19.38 18.81
N SER A 23 14.94 20.17 18.36
CA SER A 23 14.67 21.50 17.77
C SER A 23 13.81 21.41 16.52
N ILE A 24 13.99 20.41 15.66
CA ILE A 24 13.18 20.28 14.45
C ILE A 24 11.74 19.84 14.79
N LEU A 25 11.53 18.99 15.80
CA LEU A 25 10.18 18.63 16.27
C LEU A 25 9.45 19.83 16.88
N GLU A 26 10.17 20.70 17.61
CA GLU A 26 9.66 21.98 18.11
C GLU A 26 9.23 22.91 16.97
N THR A 27 10.07 23.06 15.94
CA THR A 27 9.72 23.85 14.74
C THR A 27 8.52 23.24 14.01
N ILE A 28 8.44 21.91 13.87
CA ILE A 28 7.27 21.26 13.26
C ILE A 28 5.99 21.60 14.04
N ALA A 29 6.02 21.55 15.37
CA ALA A 29 4.86 21.88 16.19
C ALA A 29 4.44 23.36 16.02
N GLU A 30 5.41 24.28 15.97
CA GLU A 30 5.17 25.70 15.71
C GLU A 30 4.55 25.94 14.32
N VAL A 31 5.15 25.37 13.27
CA VAL A 31 4.69 25.51 11.87
C VAL A 31 3.31 24.91 11.69
N ALA A 32 3.07 23.72 12.25
CA ALA A 32 1.77 23.07 12.21
C ALA A 32 0.67 23.95 12.84
N LYS A 33 0.99 24.63 13.95
CA LYS A 33 0.04 25.46 14.70
C LYS A 33 -0.51 26.64 13.89
N ARG A 34 0.14 27.01 12.79
CA ARG A 34 -0.34 28.02 11.82
C ARG A 34 -1.61 27.58 11.10
N SER A 35 -1.89 26.26 11.01
CA SER A 35 -3.12 25.77 10.39
C SER A 35 -4.34 26.04 11.26
N PRO A 36 -5.43 26.62 10.71
CA PRO A 36 -6.69 26.81 11.44
C PRO A 36 -7.30 25.51 11.98
N ILE A 37 -7.00 24.36 11.37
CA ILE A 37 -7.48 23.04 11.84
C ILE A 37 -6.94 22.71 13.24
N LEU A 38 -5.77 23.26 13.60
CA LEU A 38 -5.13 23.02 14.89
C LEU A 38 -5.34 24.17 15.87
N GLU A 39 -6.24 25.13 15.60
CA GLU A 39 -6.46 26.31 16.45
C GLU A 39 -6.76 25.95 17.92
N ASN A 40 -7.48 24.84 18.15
CA ASN A 40 -7.92 24.40 19.48
C ASN A 40 -6.93 23.43 20.17
N ILE A 41 -5.78 23.16 19.56
CA ILE A 41 -4.74 22.27 20.11
C ILE A 41 -3.51 23.08 20.46
N SER A 42 -3.01 23.01 21.70
CA SER A 42 -1.77 23.73 22.06
C SER A 42 -0.54 23.18 21.32
N GLN A 43 0.44 24.05 21.06
CA GLN A 43 1.70 23.66 20.43
C GLN A 43 2.42 22.57 21.24
N GLU A 44 2.39 22.68 22.56
CA GLU A 44 2.99 21.71 23.48
C GLU A 44 2.37 20.33 23.32
N ARG A 45 1.05 20.25 23.11
CA ARG A 45 0.35 18.98 22.88
C ARG A 45 0.75 18.35 21.55
N ILE A 46 0.94 19.15 20.51
CA ILE A 46 1.44 18.68 19.20
C ILE A 46 2.86 18.13 19.36
N LEU A 47 3.75 18.88 20.01
CA LEU A 47 5.13 18.48 20.27
C LEU A 47 5.21 17.18 21.05
N GLN A 48 4.45 17.07 22.15
CA GLN A 48 4.40 15.85 22.96
C GLN A 48 3.96 14.63 22.14
N ALA A 49 2.96 14.79 21.27
CA ALA A 49 2.48 13.71 20.41
C ALA A 49 3.53 13.30 19.35
N LEU A 50 4.26 14.27 18.78
CA LEU A 50 5.35 14.00 17.83
C LEU A 50 6.52 13.29 18.51
N VAL A 51 6.99 13.78 19.66
CA VAL A 51 8.07 13.17 20.44
C VAL A 51 7.69 11.76 20.89
N ALA A 52 6.46 11.56 21.37
CA ALA A 52 5.97 10.24 21.76
C ALA A 52 6.00 9.25 20.59
N ARG A 53 5.64 9.68 19.38
CA ARG A 53 5.72 8.83 18.19
C ARG A 53 7.17 8.58 17.77
N GLU A 54 8.02 9.60 17.76
CA GLU A 54 9.43 9.48 17.37
C GLU A 54 10.20 8.53 18.31
N ASN A 55 9.87 8.51 19.60
CA ASN A 55 10.47 7.59 20.58
C ASN A 55 10.13 6.11 20.36
N VAL A 56 9.06 5.78 19.62
CA VAL A 56 8.77 4.39 19.22
C VAL A 56 9.79 3.88 18.21
N GLY A 57 10.36 4.79 17.42
CA GLY A 57 11.31 4.50 16.37
C GLY A 57 11.39 5.67 15.40
N SER A 58 12.60 5.93 14.92
CA SER A 58 12.89 7.06 14.04
C SER A 58 11.95 7.11 12.84
N THR A 59 11.51 8.32 12.50
CA THR A 59 10.76 8.57 11.25
C THR A 59 11.65 9.12 10.15
N GLY A 60 12.97 9.08 10.34
CA GLY A 60 13.98 9.34 9.33
C GLY A 60 14.15 8.17 8.37
N PHE A 61 14.16 8.47 7.09
CA PHE A 61 14.40 7.55 5.98
C PHE A 61 15.73 7.89 5.31
N GLU A 62 16.12 7.08 4.32
CA GLU A 62 17.26 7.36 3.45
C GLU A 62 17.06 8.65 2.64
N ASP A 63 18.12 9.09 1.95
CA ASP A 63 18.09 10.23 1.03
C ASP A 63 17.76 11.60 1.67
N GLY A 64 18.02 11.73 2.97
CA GLY A 64 17.84 12.98 3.70
C GLY A 64 16.38 13.37 3.92
N ILE A 65 15.49 12.37 4.05
CA ILE A 65 14.04 12.55 4.23
C ILE A 65 13.63 12.11 5.64
N ALA A 66 12.72 12.83 6.28
CA ALA A 66 11.97 12.31 7.41
C ALA A 66 10.47 12.61 7.23
N ILE A 67 9.65 11.75 7.84
CA ILE A 67 8.19 11.92 7.87
C ILE A 67 7.68 11.94 9.31
N PRO A 68 8.00 12.96 10.13
CA PRO A 68 7.50 13.03 11.51
C PRO A 68 5.98 13.13 11.52
N HIS A 69 5.33 12.25 12.27
CA HIS A 69 3.88 12.16 12.21
C HIS A 69 3.31 11.81 13.59
N CYS A 70 2.10 12.26 13.88
CA CYS A 70 1.40 11.83 15.09
C CYS A 70 -0.11 11.74 14.87
N ARG A 71 -0.77 11.00 15.76
CA ARG A 71 -2.24 10.93 15.84
C ARG A 71 -2.70 11.77 17.01
N MET A 72 -3.79 12.50 16.83
CA MET A 72 -4.36 13.32 17.89
C MET A 72 -5.88 13.16 17.96
N ALA A 73 -6.36 12.79 19.14
CA ALA A 73 -7.78 12.75 19.44
C ALA A 73 -8.40 14.16 19.40
N GLY A 74 -9.60 14.26 18.82
CA GLY A 74 -10.34 15.51 18.68
C GLY A 74 -10.10 16.26 17.38
N LEU A 75 -9.26 15.75 16.48
CA LEU A 75 -9.18 16.24 15.10
C LEU A 75 -10.19 15.54 14.20
N ASN A 76 -10.70 16.26 13.22
CA ASN A 76 -11.54 15.71 12.14
C ASN A 76 -10.82 15.70 10.78
N HIS A 77 -9.71 16.43 10.67
CA HIS A 77 -8.98 16.61 9.42
C HIS A 77 -7.48 16.44 9.64
N PHE A 78 -6.80 16.02 8.56
CA PHE A 78 -5.35 15.93 8.51
C PHE A 78 -4.73 17.29 8.19
N VAL A 79 -3.58 17.55 8.81
CA VAL A 79 -2.68 18.66 8.50
C VAL A 79 -1.33 18.07 8.11
N ALA A 80 -0.88 18.39 6.90
CA ALA A 80 0.43 18.04 6.40
C ALA A 80 1.21 19.31 6.01
N GLY A 81 2.53 19.25 6.14
CA GLY A 81 3.42 20.36 5.84
C GLY A 81 4.82 19.90 5.46
N LEU A 82 5.66 20.87 5.14
CA LEU A 82 7.06 20.65 4.75
C LEU A 82 7.95 21.65 5.50
N ILE A 83 9.03 21.15 6.08
CA ILE A 83 10.16 21.97 6.53
C ILE A 83 11.41 21.56 5.75
N THR A 84 12.17 22.53 5.24
CA THR A 84 13.49 22.28 4.66
C THR A 84 14.61 22.82 5.54
N THR A 85 15.70 22.06 5.66
CA THR A 85 16.90 22.43 6.43
C THR A 85 18.15 22.25 5.55
N PRO A 86 18.66 23.31 4.91
CA PRO A 86 19.78 23.21 3.97
C PRO A 86 21.05 22.61 4.58
N LYS A 87 21.30 22.88 5.88
CA LYS A 87 22.45 22.34 6.61
C LYS A 87 22.25 20.89 7.08
N GLY A 88 21.02 20.39 7.02
CA GLY A 88 20.64 19.07 7.52
C GLY A 88 20.57 19.00 9.05
N VAL A 89 19.79 18.05 9.54
CA VAL A 89 19.61 17.76 10.97
C VAL A 89 19.98 16.30 11.24
N ALA A 90 20.70 16.05 12.32
CA ALA A 90 20.88 14.70 12.84
C ALA A 90 19.54 14.19 13.40
N PHE A 91 18.89 13.31 12.64
CA PHE A 91 17.53 12.82 12.94
C PHE A 91 17.46 11.28 13.03
N ASP A 92 18.59 10.60 13.20
CA ASP A 92 18.69 9.13 13.22
C ASP A 92 18.02 8.49 11.99
N ALA A 93 18.36 8.99 10.80
CA ALA A 93 17.91 8.42 9.54
C ALA A 93 18.46 7.00 9.36
N MET A 94 17.75 6.15 8.59
CA MET A 94 18.15 4.75 8.34
C MET A 94 19.56 4.58 7.76
N ASP A 95 20.04 5.57 6.99
CA ASP A 95 21.37 5.57 6.36
C ASP A 95 22.40 6.40 7.14
N ASP A 96 22.07 6.81 8.37
CA ASP A 96 22.87 7.67 9.25
C ASP A 96 23.26 9.03 8.63
N ARG A 97 22.57 9.47 7.58
CA ARG A 97 22.83 10.77 6.92
C ARG A 97 21.97 11.90 7.51
N PRO A 98 22.43 13.16 7.42
CA PRO A 98 21.61 14.31 7.80
C PRO A 98 20.30 14.37 7.01
N THR A 99 19.21 14.65 7.71
CA THR A 99 17.90 14.86 7.11
C THR A 99 17.73 16.32 6.70
N HIS A 100 17.30 16.56 5.47
CA HIS A 100 17.11 17.89 4.89
C HIS A 100 15.64 18.24 4.68
N PHE A 101 14.77 17.25 4.45
CA PHE A 101 13.35 17.44 4.15
C PHE A 101 12.48 16.75 5.19
N PHE A 102 11.65 17.52 5.86
CA PHE A 102 10.76 17.06 6.91
C PHE A 102 9.31 17.22 6.46
N PHE A 103 8.70 16.12 6.02
CA PHE A 103 7.30 16.07 5.62
C PHE A 103 6.45 15.64 6.81
N PHE A 104 5.76 16.55 7.49
CA PHE A 104 5.05 16.17 8.71
C PHE A 104 3.56 15.90 8.47
N VAL A 105 2.97 15.05 9.33
CA VAL A 105 1.54 14.74 9.32
C VAL A 105 0.95 14.70 10.72
N ILE A 106 -0.10 15.47 10.95
CA ILE A 106 -0.90 15.47 12.18
C ILE A 106 -2.34 15.20 11.78
N GLY A 107 -2.99 14.22 12.42
CA GLY A 107 -4.35 13.85 12.01
C GLY A 107 -5.13 13.02 13.02
N PRO A 108 -6.39 12.73 12.70
CA PRO A 108 -7.28 11.90 13.53
C PRO A 108 -6.79 10.46 13.65
N ASP A 109 -7.39 9.72 14.58
CA ASP A 109 -7.20 8.28 14.71
C ASP A 109 -8.02 7.47 13.69
N ASP A 110 -7.82 7.78 12.39
CA ASP A 110 -8.30 6.96 11.27
C ASP A 110 -7.11 6.25 10.62
N ARG A 111 -6.88 5.00 11.03
CA ARG A 111 -5.75 4.19 10.56
C ARG A 111 -5.67 4.11 9.03
N ASN A 112 -6.80 3.94 8.34
CA ASN A 112 -6.82 3.70 6.91
C ASN A 112 -6.50 4.99 6.13
N ALA A 113 -7.08 6.11 6.55
CA ALA A 113 -6.74 7.42 5.98
C ALA A 113 -5.28 7.78 6.24
N TYR A 114 -4.78 7.51 7.45
CA TYR A 114 -3.41 7.77 7.85
C TYR A 114 -2.38 7.06 6.97
N VAL A 115 -2.54 5.74 6.78
CA VAL A 115 -1.64 4.94 5.95
C VAL A 115 -1.63 5.44 4.50
N ARG A 116 -2.81 5.74 3.93
CA ARG A 116 -2.91 6.28 2.56
C ARG A 116 -2.17 7.60 2.39
N LEU A 117 -2.28 8.51 3.36
CA LEU A 117 -1.58 9.80 3.30
C LEU A 117 -0.07 9.63 3.43
N LEU A 118 0.40 8.82 4.38
CA LEU A 118 1.82 8.52 4.52
C LEU A 118 2.41 7.89 3.26
N SER A 119 1.70 6.95 2.62
CA SER A 119 2.13 6.36 1.35
C SER A 119 2.26 7.40 0.24
N ASN A 120 1.30 8.33 0.14
CA ASN A 120 1.37 9.42 -0.84
C ASN A 120 2.56 10.35 -0.58
N ILE A 121 2.79 10.75 0.66
CA ILE A 121 3.92 11.60 1.05
C ILE A 121 5.24 10.90 0.78
N SER A 122 5.39 9.64 1.20
CA SER A 122 6.60 8.84 0.98
C SER A 122 6.93 8.74 -0.51
N ARG A 123 5.94 8.54 -1.38
CA ARG A 123 6.13 8.52 -2.84
C ARG A 123 6.62 9.86 -3.40
N VAL A 124 6.04 10.98 -2.96
CA VAL A 124 6.45 12.31 -3.41
C VAL A 124 7.84 12.66 -2.87
N ALA A 125 8.11 12.38 -1.60
CA ALA A 125 9.39 12.64 -0.93
C ALA A 125 10.52 11.80 -1.54
N GLY A 126 10.26 10.54 -1.89
CA GLY A 126 11.23 9.62 -2.48
C GLY A 126 11.71 10.00 -3.88
N ARG A 127 11.03 10.92 -4.57
CA ARG A 127 11.41 11.39 -5.90
C ARG A 127 12.55 12.42 -5.86
N ALA A 128 13.73 12.03 -6.34
CA ALA A 128 14.92 12.89 -6.37
C ALA A 128 14.72 14.17 -7.21
N ASP A 129 13.94 14.11 -8.31
CA ASP A 129 13.60 15.27 -9.12
C ASP A 129 12.79 16.31 -8.34
N ILE A 130 11.88 15.85 -7.49
CA ILE A 130 11.07 16.72 -6.62
C ILE A 130 11.95 17.33 -5.53
N ARG A 131 12.78 16.53 -4.85
CA ARG A 131 13.72 17.05 -3.83
C ARG A 131 14.62 18.15 -4.39
N LYS A 132 15.13 17.97 -5.61
CA LYS A 132 15.94 18.98 -6.30
C LYS A 132 15.15 20.27 -6.56
N LYS A 133 13.89 20.18 -7.00
CA LYS A 133 13.00 21.35 -7.17
C LYS A 133 12.72 22.04 -5.85
N LEU A 134 12.48 21.28 -4.77
CA LEU A 134 12.24 21.82 -3.43
C LEU A 134 13.47 22.56 -2.88
N SER A 135 14.68 22.02 -3.05
CA SER A 135 15.93 22.69 -2.67
C SER A 135 16.19 23.99 -3.44
N ALA A 136 15.68 24.11 -4.67
CA ALA A 136 15.81 25.31 -5.48
C ALA A 136 14.66 26.32 -5.26
N SER A 137 13.64 25.94 -4.50
CA SER A 137 12.49 26.79 -4.25
C SER A 137 12.84 27.92 -3.28
N THR A 138 12.45 29.15 -3.62
CA THR A 138 12.70 30.34 -2.81
C THR A 138 11.46 30.85 -2.08
N SER A 139 10.34 30.13 -2.17
CA SER A 139 9.09 30.51 -1.49
C SER A 139 8.27 29.30 -1.06
N SER A 140 7.59 29.43 0.08
CA SER A 140 6.66 28.41 0.59
C SER A 140 5.54 28.10 -0.41
N MET A 141 5.04 29.11 -1.13
CA MET A 141 4.03 28.90 -2.18
C MET A 141 4.58 28.17 -3.41
N GLY A 142 5.83 28.41 -3.79
CA GLY A 142 6.49 27.64 -4.86
C GLY A 142 6.69 26.18 -4.47
N ALA A 143 7.12 25.93 -3.23
CA ALA A 143 7.23 24.58 -2.69
C ALA A 143 5.87 23.88 -2.59
N TYR A 144 4.83 24.59 -2.13
CA TYR A 144 3.45 24.11 -2.14
C TYR A 144 3.02 23.68 -3.54
N ALA A 145 3.20 24.54 -4.55
CA ALA A 145 2.83 24.25 -5.93
C ALA A 145 3.56 23.03 -6.48
N ILE A 146 4.87 22.89 -6.21
CA ILE A 146 5.64 21.69 -6.57
C ILE A 146 5.01 20.44 -5.97
N LEU A 147 4.69 20.46 -4.67
CA LEU A 147 4.11 19.31 -3.98
C LEU A 147 2.71 18.97 -4.50
N ILE A 148 1.86 19.96 -4.76
CA ILE A 148 0.51 19.74 -5.30
C ILE A 148 0.57 19.15 -6.71
N ASP A 149 1.35 19.76 -7.61
CA ASP A 149 1.50 19.32 -9.01
C ASP A 149 1.99 17.87 -9.11
N HIS A 150 2.76 17.42 -8.12
CA HIS A 150 3.31 16.07 -8.09
C HIS A 150 2.58 15.13 -7.11
N SER A 151 1.67 15.66 -6.29
CA SER A 151 0.75 14.89 -5.43
C SER A 151 -0.25 14.10 -6.27
N ASP A 152 -0.65 14.67 -7.41
CA ASP A 152 -1.47 14.05 -8.45
C ASP A 152 -0.64 13.26 -9.47
N SER A 153 0.29 12.45 -8.96
CA SER A 153 0.82 11.32 -9.75
C SER A 153 -0.19 10.16 -9.83
N SER A 154 -1.49 10.43 -9.68
CA SER A 154 -2.58 9.56 -10.16
C SER A 154 -2.62 9.44 -11.69
N LYS A 155 -1.56 9.88 -12.40
CA LYS A 155 -1.21 9.48 -13.76
C LYS A 155 -0.30 8.24 -13.83
N ALA A 156 -0.38 7.32 -12.88
CA ALA A 156 -0.53 5.94 -13.32
C ALA A 156 -1.97 5.88 -13.84
N VAL A 157 -2.16 5.69 -15.15
CA VAL A 157 -3.47 5.29 -15.67
C VAL A 157 -3.79 3.97 -14.97
N VAL A 158 -4.48 4.04 -13.83
CA VAL A 158 -5.25 2.91 -13.33
C VAL A 158 -6.37 2.81 -14.34
N GLN A 159 -6.16 1.95 -15.34
CA GLN A 159 -7.28 1.46 -16.12
C GLN A 159 -8.26 0.92 -15.09
N ASN A 160 -9.42 1.57 -15.03
CA ASN A 160 -10.53 1.24 -14.14
C ASN A 160 -11.20 -0.05 -14.65
N VAL A 161 -10.41 -1.05 -15.01
CA VAL A 161 -10.90 -2.40 -15.27
C VAL A 161 -11.11 -2.96 -13.88
N ALA A 162 -12.37 -3.06 -13.47
CA ALA A 162 -12.70 -3.78 -12.26
C ALA A 162 -12.23 -5.23 -12.47
N LEU A 163 -11.09 -5.61 -11.88
CA LEU A 163 -10.54 -6.95 -11.99
C LEU A 163 -11.09 -7.83 -10.86
N CYS A 164 -11.17 -9.11 -11.13
CA CYS A 164 -11.37 -10.15 -10.14
C CYS A 164 -10.21 -11.13 -10.20
N SER A 165 -9.83 -11.68 -9.06
CA SER A 165 -8.98 -12.87 -8.99
C SER A 165 -9.88 -14.10 -8.94
N PHE A 166 -9.45 -15.18 -9.58
CA PHE A 166 -10.16 -16.45 -9.51
C PHE A 166 -9.22 -17.59 -9.13
N GLN A 167 -9.82 -18.63 -8.55
CA GLN A 167 -9.18 -19.85 -8.12
C GLN A 167 -10.04 -21.02 -8.57
N ILE A 168 -9.46 -21.97 -9.32
CA ILE A 168 -10.14 -23.20 -9.70
C ILE A 168 -9.34 -24.37 -9.14
N VAL A 169 -9.92 -25.06 -8.18
CA VAL A 169 -9.40 -26.33 -7.69
C VAL A 169 -9.92 -27.43 -8.61
N VAL A 170 -9.02 -28.22 -9.19
CA VAL A 170 -9.37 -29.34 -10.08
C VAL A 170 -8.77 -30.62 -9.51
N GLN A 171 -9.65 -31.56 -9.16
CA GLN A 171 -9.32 -32.88 -8.62
C GLN A 171 -9.58 -34.03 -9.60
N CYS A 172 -10.19 -33.72 -10.76
CA CYS A 172 -10.47 -34.66 -11.84
C CYS A 172 -9.54 -34.42 -13.03
N GLU A 173 -8.68 -35.41 -13.32
CA GLU A 173 -7.67 -35.33 -14.38
C GLU A 173 -8.29 -35.24 -15.79
N ASP A 174 -9.39 -35.97 -16.02
CA ASP A 174 -10.07 -36.07 -17.30
C ASP A 174 -10.67 -34.74 -17.79
N ARG A 175 -10.93 -33.80 -16.87
CA ARG A 175 -11.53 -32.48 -17.18
C ARG A 175 -10.54 -31.34 -17.13
N PHE A 176 -9.34 -31.57 -16.63
CA PHE A 176 -8.36 -30.51 -16.42
C PHE A 176 -8.04 -29.75 -17.71
N THR A 177 -7.81 -30.46 -18.82
CA THR A 177 -7.48 -29.84 -20.11
C THR A 177 -8.63 -29.00 -20.64
N ASP A 178 -9.87 -29.48 -20.56
CA ASP A 178 -11.06 -28.75 -21.03
C ASP A 178 -11.29 -27.49 -20.20
N ILE A 179 -11.13 -27.58 -18.87
CA ILE A 179 -11.23 -26.44 -17.97
C ILE A 179 -10.13 -25.42 -18.27
N LEU A 180 -8.88 -25.86 -18.43
CA LEU A 180 -7.77 -24.98 -18.75
C LEU A 180 -8.00 -24.25 -20.07
N GLN A 181 -8.46 -24.95 -21.11
CA GLN A 181 -8.82 -24.33 -22.40
C GLN A 181 -9.93 -23.29 -22.26
N ALA A 182 -10.98 -23.59 -21.47
CA ALA A 182 -12.08 -22.66 -21.24
C ALA A 182 -11.62 -21.37 -20.55
N VAL A 183 -10.67 -21.46 -19.60
CA VAL A 183 -10.12 -20.31 -18.89
C VAL A 183 -9.16 -19.52 -19.78
N SER A 184 -8.25 -20.20 -20.48
CA SER A 184 -7.28 -19.56 -21.38
C SER A 184 -7.91 -18.88 -22.59
N ALA A 185 -9.15 -19.24 -22.95
CA ALA A 185 -9.91 -18.52 -23.97
C ALA A 185 -10.33 -17.09 -23.55
N LEU A 186 -10.29 -16.79 -22.24
CA LEU A 186 -10.79 -15.53 -21.67
C LEU A 186 -9.68 -14.62 -21.14
N THR A 187 -8.51 -15.17 -20.79
CA THR A 187 -7.39 -14.41 -20.23
C THR A 187 -6.07 -15.16 -20.41
N ASP A 188 -5.00 -14.42 -20.68
CA ASP A 188 -3.63 -14.95 -20.78
C ASP A 188 -2.93 -15.01 -19.40
N GLY A 189 -3.48 -14.32 -18.39
CA GLY A 189 -2.93 -14.26 -17.02
C GLY A 189 -3.35 -15.45 -16.16
N VAL A 190 -3.02 -16.67 -16.59
CA VAL A 190 -3.38 -17.93 -15.92
C VAL A 190 -2.14 -18.70 -15.49
N ASP A 191 -2.08 -19.04 -14.21
CA ASP A 191 -1.05 -19.91 -13.64
C ASP A 191 -1.66 -21.25 -13.22
N VAL A 192 -0.92 -22.33 -13.46
CA VAL A 192 -1.28 -23.67 -12.97
C VAL A 192 -0.26 -24.11 -11.93
N VAL A 193 -0.75 -24.37 -10.72
CA VAL A 193 0.07 -24.87 -9.61
C VAL A 193 -0.23 -26.34 -9.36
N GLU A 194 0.81 -27.16 -9.45
CA GLU A 194 0.75 -28.55 -8.99
C GLU A 194 0.72 -28.62 -7.47
N THR A 195 -0.35 -29.19 -6.93
CA THR A 195 -0.55 -29.26 -5.48
C THR A 195 -0.72 -30.71 -5.06
N ARG A 196 -0.56 -30.96 -3.76
CA ARG A 196 -0.77 -32.29 -3.17
C ARG A 196 -1.70 -32.14 -1.98
N GLY A 197 -2.69 -33.02 -1.89
CA GLY A 197 -3.61 -33.06 -0.76
C GLY A 197 -2.86 -33.31 0.55
N VAL A 198 -3.42 -32.83 1.66
CA VAL A 198 -2.79 -32.96 2.99
C VAL A 198 -2.52 -34.42 3.37
N GLY A 199 -3.37 -35.35 2.92
CA GLY A 199 -3.19 -36.79 3.12
C GLY A 199 -1.85 -37.32 2.60
N HIS A 200 -1.31 -36.75 1.52
CA HIS A 200 0.01 -37.08 0.98
C HIS A 200 1.14 -36.87 2.01
N TYR A 201 1.02 -35.83 2.83
CA TYR A 201 2.00 -35.49 3.86
C TYR A 201 1.71 -36.22 5.17
N LEU A 202 0.44 -36.28 5.58
CA LEU A 202 0.05 -36.84 6.87
C LEU A 202 0.20 -38.36 6.93
N HIS A 203 -0.06 -39.11 5.85
CA HIS A 203 0.18 -40.56 5.84
C HIS A 203 1.64 -40.92 6.17
N ARG A 204 2.59 -40.04 5.84
CA ARG A 204 4.02 -40.25 6.10
C ARG A 204 4.42 -39.96 7.56
N LEU A 205 3.53 -39.40 8.36
CA LEU A 205 3.76 -39.16 9.78
C LEU A 205 3.29 -40.38 10.60
N PRO A 206 4.14 -40.95 11.48
CA PRO A 206 3.84 -42.20 12.20
C PRO A 206 2.54 -42.19 13.02
N ILE A 207 2.12 -41.02 13.53
CA ILE A 207 0.92 -40.88 14.34
C ILE A 207 -0.37 -40.80 13.50
N PHE A 208 -0.25 -40.48 12.20
CA PHE A 208 -1.38 -40.25 11.31
C PHE A 208 -1.52 -41.32 10.22
N SER A 209 -0.56 -42.24 10.10
CA SER A 209 -0.51 -43.30 9.08
C SER A 209 -1.68 -44.28 9.14
N THR A 210 -2.34 -44.43 10.28
CA THR A 210 -3.52 -45.30 10.45
C THR A 210 -4.84 -44.62 10.13
N PHE A 211 -4.86 -43.28 10.06
CA PHE A 211 -6.08 -42.49 9.81
C PHE A 211 -6.27 -42.14 8.33
N TRP A 212 -5.20 -42.20 7.54
CA TRP A 212 -5.18 -41.88 6.13
C TRP A 212 -4.69 -43.11 5.38
N THR A 213 -5.53 -43.68 4.51
CA THR A 213 -5.33 -45.06 3.98
C THR A 213 -4.79 -45.15 2.56
N SER A 214 -4.53 -44.05 1.88
CA SER A 214 -3.99 -44.13 0.51
C SER A 214 -2.95 -43.05 0.21
N GLU A 215 -1.89 -43.49 -0.46
CA GLU A 215 -1.00 -42.69 -1.28
C GLU A 215 -1.73 -42.25 -2.56
N GLU A 216 -3.00 -41.85 -2.44
CA GLU A 216 -3.84 -41.59 -3.60
C GLU A 216 -3.18 -40.47 -4.40
N LYS A 217 -2.76 -40.84 -5.62
CA LYS A 217 -2.46 -39.92 -6.70
C LYS A 217 -3.77 -39.22 -7.08
N GLN A 218 -4.34 -38.45 -6.17
CA GLN A 218 -5.40 -37.52 -6.49
C GLN A 218 -4.72 -36.42 -7.28
N PHE A 219 -5.00 -36.43 -8.58
CA PHE A 219 -4.76 -35.29 -9.43
C PHE A 219 -5.26 -34.05 -8.68
N HIS A 220 -4.37 -33.09 -8.42
CA HIS A 220 -4.74 -31.87 -7.72
C HIS A 220 -3.98 -30.72 -8.37
N ARG A 221 -4.73 -29.89 -9.07
CA ARG A 221 -4.23 -28.69 -9.74
C ARG A 221 -5.03 -27.50 -9.27
N LEU A 222 -4.32 -26.41 -9.03
CA LEU A 222 -4.92 -25.13 -8.71
C LEU A 222 -4.64 -24.22 -9.89
N ILE A 223 -5.70 -23.81 -10.59
CA ILE A 223 -5.63 -22.80 -11.65
C ILE A 223 -5.94 -21.45 -11.01
N LEU A 224 -5.05 -20.49 -11.18
CA LEU A 224 -5.18 -19.14 -10.63
C LEU A 224 -5.08 -18.14 -11.75
N GLY A 225 -5.77 -17.02 -11.62
CA GLY A 225 -5.61 -15.93 -12.57
C GLY A 225 -6.36 -14.68 -12.18
N VAL A 226 -6.18 -13.67 -13.02
CA VAL A 226 -6.92 -12.41 -12.96
C VAL A 226 -7.75 -12.25 -14.22
N ILE A 227 -8.95 -11.72 -14.06
CA ILE A 227 -9.90 -11.54 -15.15
C ILE A 227 -10.68 -10.24 -14.98
N PRO A 228 -11.03 -9.54 -16.08
CA PRO A 228 -12.03 -8.49 -16.06
C PRO A 228 -13.36 -8.94 -15.43
N ARG A 229 -13.96 -8.10 -14.60
CA ARG A 229 -15.20 -8.40 -13.86
C ARG A 229 -16.37 -8.73 -14.77
N ASP A 230 -16.46 -8.07 -15.92
CA ASP A 230 -17.49 -8.31 -16.93
C ASP A 230 -17.41 -9.72 -17.55
N LEU A 231 -16.24 -10.34 -17.55
CA LEU A 231 -16.03 -11.71 -18.02
C LEU A 231 -16.23 -12.78 -16.94
N VAL A 232 -16.46 -12.42 -15.67
CA VAL A 232 -16.63 -13.39 -14.57
C VAL A 232 -17.78 -14.36 -14.81
N ASN A 233 -18.91 -13.87 -15.36
CA ASN A 233 -20.05 -14.73 -15.68
C ASN A 233 -19.72 -15.71 -16.82
N GLU A 234 -18.92 -15.27 -17.79
CA GLU A 234 -18.49 -16.12 -18.90
C GLU A 234 -17.49 -17.19 -18.43
N LEU A 235 -16.56 -16.82 -17.54
CA LEU A 235 -15.67 -17.73 -16.85
C LEU A 235 -16.46 -18.81 -16.10
N ALA A 236 -17.40 -18.40 -15.25
CA ALA A 236 -18.21 -19.33 -14.47
C ALA A 236 -18.98 -20.30 -15.36
N ARG A 237 -19.58 -19.81 -16.45
CA ARG A 237 -20.29 -20.63 -17.42
C ARG A 237 -19.36 -21.61 -18.16
N GLY A 238 -18.20 -21.12 -18.62
CA GLY A 238 -17.21 -21.93 -19.35
C GLY A 238 -16.67 -23.06 -18.49
N VAL A 239 -16.25 -22.74 -17.26
CA VAL A 239 -15.79 -23.74 -16.28
C VAL A 239 -16.91 -24.72 -15.95
N ASN A 240 -18.15 -24.26 -15.77
CA ASN A 240 -19.28 -25.14 -15.49
C ASN A 240 -19.54 -26.15 -16.60
N VAL A 241 -19.49 -25.73 -17.87
CA VAL A 241 -19.66 -26.63 -19.01
C VAL A 241 -18.49 -27.61 -19.12
N ALA A 242 -17.26 -27.14 -19.00
CA ALA A 242 -16.05 -27.97 -19.10
C ALA A 242 -15.95 -29.01 -17.96
N ALA A 243 -16.40 -28.63 -16.75
CA ALA A 243 -16.46 -29.52 -15.60
C ALA A 243 -17.61 -30.54 -15.68
N GLY A 244 -18.57 -30.37 -16.59
CA GLY A 244 -19.78 -31.21 -16.66
C GLY A 244 -20.81 -30.88 -15.57
N GLY A 245 -20.83 -29.65 -15.06
CA GLY A 245 -21.70 -29.15 -13.99
C GLY A 245 -20.97 -29.05 -12.64
N LEU A 246 -20.72 -27.83 -12.17
CA LEU A 246 -20.03 -27.57 -10.89
C LEU A 246 -20.86 -27.98 -9.67
N ASP A 247 -22.18 -27.86 -9.75
CA ASP A 247 -23.08 -28.25 -8.66
C ASP A 247 -23.37 -29.77 -8.67
N ASP A 248 -23.19 -30.42 -9.82
CA ASP A 248 -23.57 -31.81 -10.05
C ASP A 248 -22.40 -32.80 -9.89
N GLN A 249 -21.16 -32.32 -10.04
CA GLN A 249 -19.94 -33.15 -10.02
C GLN A 249 -18.96 -32.68 -8.94
N PRO A 250 -18.62 -33.52 -7.95
CA PRO A 250 -17.59 -33.19 -6.98
C PRO A 250 -16.21 -33.19 -7.62
N GLY A 251 -15.29 -32.37 -7.10
CA GLY A 251 -13.89 -32.35 -7.51
C GLY A 251 -13.47 -31.14 -8.35
N VAL A 252 -14.39 -30.22 -8.68
CA VAL A 252 -14.06 -28.91 -9.22
C VAL A 252 -14.69 -27.81 -8.36
N LEU A 253 -13.91 -26.80 -7.98
CA LEU A 253 -14.40 -25.64 -7.24
C LEU A 253 -13.88 -24.37 -7.90
N LEU A 254 -14.78 -23.48 -8.33
CA LEU A 254 -14.46 -22.13 -8.75
C LEU A 254 -14.78 -21.13 -7.63
N ALA A 255 -13.79 -20.34 -7.24
CA ALA A 255 -13.95 -19.21 -6.33
C ALA A 255 -13.47 -17.92 -7.03
N VAL A 256 -14.23 -16.84 -6.88
CA VAL A 256 -13.90 -15.53 -7.46
C VAL A 256 -13.93 -14.48 -6.37
N GLN A 257 -12.95 -13.58 -6.36
CA GLN A 257 -12.79 -12.52 -5.36
C GLN A 257 -12.50 -11.18 -6.02
N ASP A 258 -13.09 -10.12 -5.46
CA ASP A 258 -12.90 -8.76 -5.92
C ASP A 258 -11.47 -8.27 -5.63
N CYS A 259 -10.79 -7.75 -6.65
CA CYS A 259 -9.50 -7.10 -6.45
C CYS A 259 -9.71 -5.63 -6.06
N LEU A 260 -9.52 -5.32 -4.78
CA LEU A 260 -9.63 -3.94 -4.27
C LEU A 260 -8.46 -3.05 -4.69
N PHE A 261 -7.31 -3.64 -5.02
CA PHE A 261 -6.12 -2.95 -5.49
C PHE A 261 -5.27 -3.89 -6.35
N CYS A 262 -4.92 -3.44 -7.55
CA CYS A 262 -3.97 -4.10 -8.45
C CYS A 262 -2.97 -3.06 -8.96
N GLN A 263 -1.70 -3.46 -9.10
CA GLN A 263 -0.66 -2.64 -9.71
C GLN A 263 0.33 -3.54 -10.45
N GLY A 264 0.70 -3.16 -11.68
CA GLY A 264 1.55 -3.95 -12.58
C GLY A 264 0.77 -4.60 -13.72
N SER A 265 1.46 -5.36 -14.57
CA SER A 265 0.89 -6.18 -15.64
C SER A 265 1.49 -7.58 -15.61
N LEU A 266 0.71 -8.58 -16.01
CA LEU A 266 1.15 -9.96 -16.25
C LEU A 266 1.41 -10.23 -17.74
N GLU A 267 1.13 -9.27 -18.62
CA GLU A 267 1.50 -9.35 -20.04
C GLU A 267 3.04 -9.25 -20.16
N SER A 268 3.65 -10.28 -20.76
CA SER A 268 5.09 -10.36 -21.04
C SER A 268 5.48 -9.63 -22.31
#